data_AF-A0A348W9M8-F1
#
_entry.id   AF-A0A348W9M8-F1
#
_cell.length_a   1.000
_cell.length_b   1.000
_cell.length_c   1.000
_cell.angle_alpha   90.00
_cell.angle_beta   90.00
_cell.angle_gamma   90.00
#
_symmetry.space_group_name_H-M   'P 1'
#
loop_
_entity.id
_entity.type
_entity.pdbx_description
1 polymer ?
#
loop_
_entity_poly.entity_id
_entity_poly.type
_entity_poly.pdbx_seq_one_letter_code
_entity_poly.pdbx_strand_id
1 'polypeptide(L)'
;MDKWNPEFCGDLDMRIARDGTWFYLGTPIGRHELVKLFSTILKREGEDYFLVTPVEKVGITVDDAPFVAVDFEPEGAGEAQSLIFETNVGDKVLAGPANPIRVVRDAET
;
A
#
# COMPACT_ATOMS: atom_id res chain seq x y z
N MET A 1 -2.68 1.06 -14.59
CA MET A 1 -2.82 2.43 -14.06
C MET A 1 -2.13 3.49 -14.91
N ASP A 2 -1.18 3.11 -15.79
CA ASP A 2 -0.33 4.05 -16.56
C ASP A 2 -1.04 4.90 -17.63
N LYS A 3 -2.37 4.91 -17.66
CA LYS A 3 -3.17 5.67 -18.63
C LYS A 3 -3.79 6.94 -18.07
N TRP A 4 -3.77 7.17 -16.76
CA TRP A 4 -4.39 8.33 -16.14
C TRP A 4 -3.34 9.25 -15.51
N ASN A 5 -3.37 10.51 -15.95
CA ASN A 5 -2.57 11.59 -15.40
C ASN A 5 -3.43 12.88 -15.30
N PRO A 6 -4.54 12.85 -14.54
CA PRO A 6 -5.38 14.03 -14.34
C PRO A 6 -4.62 15.12 -13.56
N GLU A 7 -5.14 16.34 -13.59
CA GLU A 7 -4.60 17.43 -12.78
C GLU A 7 -4.70 17.12 -11.28
N PHE A 8 -3.72 17.60 -10.52
CA PHE A 8 -3.71 17.46 -9.07
C PHE A 8 -4.77 18.37 -8.45
N CYS A 9 -5.68 17.78 -7.68
CA CYS A 9 -6.82 18.48 -7.08
C CYS A 9 -6.57 18.97 -5.65
N GLY A 10 -5.40 18.67 -5.08
CA GLY A 10 -5.03 18.99 -3.69
C GLY A 10 -4.90 17.74 -2.81
N ASP A 11 -4.63 17.97 -1.53
CA ASP A 11 -4.50 16.90 -0.54
C ASP A 11 -5.85 16.58 0.11
N LEU A 12 -6.12 15.29 0.25
CA LEU A 12 -7.24 14.78 1.02
C LEU A 12 -6.74 14.49 2.44
N ASP A 13 -7.53 14.83 3.47
CA ASP A 13 -7.26 14.39 4.85
C ASP A 13 -7.56 12.89 5.00
N MET A 14 -6.69 12.11 4.37
CA MET A 14 -6.66 10.67 4.38
C MET A 14 -5.23 10.23 4.71
N ARG A 15 -5.13 9.33 5.69
CA ARG A 15 -3.85 8.85 6.19
C ARG A 15 -3.84 7.34 6.31
N ILE A 16 -2.80 6.70 5.81
CA ILE A 16 -2.49 5.29 6.08
C ILE A 16 -1.45 5.27 7.19
N ALA A 17 -1.87 4.84 8.37
CA ALA A 17 -0.98 4.67 9.51
C ALA A 17 -0.04 3.46 9.31
N ARG A 18 1.07 3.43 10.06
CA ARG A 18 2.07 2.34 9.99
C ARG A 18 1.49 0.93 10.20
N ASP A 19 0.42 0.81 10.98
CA ASP A 19 -0.27 -0.46 11.24
C ASP A 19 -1.24 -0.87 10.11
N GLY A 20 -1.34 -0.07 9.05
CA GLY A 20 -2.24 -0.29 7.92
C GLY A 20 -3.65 0.28 8.14
N THR A 21 -3.93 0.95 9.26
CA THR A 21 -5.22 1.60 9.51
C THR A 21 -5.38 2.83 8.63
N TRP A 22 -6.49 2.91 7.89
CA TRP A 22 -6.85 4.09 7.11
C TRP A 22 -7.68 5.04 7.96
N PHE A 23 -7.33 6.33 7.91
CA PHE A 23 -8.07 7.42 8.55
C PHE A 23 -8.63 8.35 7.48
N TYR A 24 -9.82 8.88 7.72
CA TYR A 24 -10.40 9.97 6.95
C TYR A 24 -10.94 11.03 7.91
N LEU A 25 -10.49 12.28 7.76
CA LEU A 25 -10.81 13.37 8.68
C LEU A 25 -10.53 12.99 10.15
N GLY A 26 -9.38 12.35 10.38
CA GLY A 26 -8.96 11.85 11.70
C GLY A 26 -9.74 10.64 12.26
N THR A 27 -10.76 10.14 11.56
CA THR A 27 -11.57 8.99 12.01
C THR A 27 -11.13 7.70 11.32
N PRO A 28 -10.91 6.59 12.05
CA PRO A 28 -10.50 5.33 11.45
C PRO A 28 -11.62 4.71 10.61
N ILE A 29 -11.27 4.18 9.43
CA ILE A 29 -12.17 3.46 8.54
C ILE A 29 -12.14 1.98 8.89
N GLY A 30 -13.13 1.50 9.65
CA GLY A 30 -13.23 0.09 10.05
C GLY A 30 -13.76 -0.87 8.97
N ARG A 31 -14.14 -0.36 7.78
CA ARG A 31 -14.75 -1.16 6.72
C ARG A 31 -13.69 -1.64 5.72
N HIS A 32 -13.25 -2.89 5.88
CA HIS A 32 -12.22 -3.51 5.05
C HIS A 32 -12.48 -3.38 3.53
N GLU A 33 -13.69 -3.68 3.05
CA GLU A 33 -14.04 -3.56 1.62
C GLU A 33 -13.85 -2.14 1.06
N LEU A 34 -14.05 -1.11 1.90
CA LEU A 34 -13.85 0.28 1.47
C LEU A 34 -12.36 0.61 1.38
N VAL A 35 -11.56 0.15 2.36
CA VAL A 35 -10.10 0.26 2.31
C VAL A 35 -9.54 -0.45 1.08
N LYS A 36 -10.02 -1.66 0.80
CA LYS A 36 -9.65 -2.42 -0.40
C LYS A 36 -10.05 -1.72 -1.69
N LEU A 37 -11.20 -1.06 -1.74
CA LEU A 37 -11.57 -0.26 -2.91
C LEU A 37 -10.55 0.87 -3.15
N PHE A 38 -10.22 1.64 -2.10
CA PHE A 38 -9.27 2.74 -2.25
C PHE A 38 -7.85 2.27 -2.56
N SER A 39 -7.41 1.12 -2.06
CA SER A 39 -6.09 0.58 -2.40
C SER A 39 -5.93 0.31 -3.90
N THR A 40 -7.01 -0.07 -4.60
CA THR A 40 -6.95 -0.33 -6.05
C THR A 40 -6.67 0.93 -6.88
N ILE A 41 -6.92 2.11 -6.32
CA ILE A 41 -6.67 3.40 -6.96
C ILE A 41 -5.44 4.13 -6.38
N LEU A 42 -4.68 3.45 -5.51
CA LEU A 42 -3.46 4.00 -4.95
C LEU A 42 -2.32 4.00 -5.98
N LYS A 43 -1.64 5.15 -6.11
CA LYS A 43 -0.49 5.33 -6.98
C LYS A 43 0.65 5.97 -6.20
N ARG A 44 1.85 5.40 -6.33
CA ARG A 44 3.09 6.03 -5.87
C ARG A 44 3.74 6.80 -7.01
N GLU A 45 4.13 8.05 -6.76
CA GLU A 45 4.94 8.84 -7.69
C GLU A 45 6.12 9.44 -6.91
N GLY A 46 7.34 8.96 -7.19
CA GLY A 46 8.50 9.27 -6.34
C GLY A 46 8.32 8.70 -4.93
N GLU A 47 8.40 9.55 -3.92
CA GLU A 47 8.16 9.18 -2.51
C GLU A 47 6.72 9.50 -2.05
N ASP A 48 5.91 10.14 -2.91
CA ASP A 48 4.56 10.58 -2.57
C ASP A 48 3.49 9.57 -3.02
N TYR A 49 2.34 9.60 -2.34
CA TYR A 49 1.21 8.71 -2.57
C TYR A 49 -0.07 9.47 -2.91
N PHE A 50 -0.82 8.92 -3.86
CA PHE A 50 -2.04 9.53 -4.39
C PHE A 50 -3.15 8.51 -4.57
N LEU A 51 -4.39 8.95 -4.43
CA LEU A 51 -5.54 8.23 -4.99
C LEU A 51 -5.86 8.80 -6.37
N VAL A 52 -5.91 7.95 -7.39
CA VAL A 52 -6.03 8.36 -8.80
C VAL A 52 -7.22 7.68 -9.47
N THR A 53 -8.16 8.49 -9.92
CA THR A 53 -9.26 8.10 -10.81
C THR A 53 -9.04 8.73 -12.19
N PRO A 54 -9.89 8.47 -13.21
CA PRO A 54 -9.70 9.08 -14.53
C PRO A 54 -9.73 10.62 -14.54
N VAL A 55 -10.40 11.24 -13.57
CA VAL A 55 -10.68 12.69 -13.55
C VAL A 55 -10.11 13.41 -12.35
N GLU A 56 -9.59 12.68 -11.36
CA GLU A 56 -9.17 13.25 -10.08
C GLU A 56 -7.90 12.56 -9.59
N LYS A 57 -6.97 13.38 -9.08
CA LYS A 57 -5.77 12.94 -8.36
C LYS A 57 -5.66 13.74 -7.08
N VAL A 58 -5.73 13.06 -5.94
CA VAL A 58 -5.58 13.66 -4.61
C VAL A 58 -4.42 13.04 -3.86
N GLY A 59 -3.68 13.87 -3.13
CA GLY A 59 -2.58 13.44 -2.27
C GLY A 59 -3.12 12.85 -0.97
N ILE A 60 -2.40 11.85 -0.43
CA ILE A 60 -2.69 11.26 0.88
C ILE A 60 -1.41 11.13 1.69
N THR A 61 -1.55 11.02 3.01
CA THR A 61 -0.41 10.77 3.90
C THR A 61 -0.21 9.26 4.10
N VAL A 62 1.02 8.78 4.03
CA VAL A 62 1.39 7.41 4.36
C VAL A 62 2.56 7.46 5.33
N ASP A 63 2.38 6.94 6.54
CA ASP A 63 3.38 7.11 7.61
C ASP A 63 4.66 6.27 7.38
N ASP A 64 4.53 5.12 6.72
CA ASP A 64 5.65 4.19 6.48
C ASP A 64 5.49 3.47 5.13
N ALA A 65 4.50 2.57 5.03
CA ALA A 65 4.17 1.83 3.82
C ALA A 65 2.66 1.79 3.62
N PRO A 66 2.18 1.73 2.36
CA PRO A 66 0.74 1.73 2.08
C PRO A 66 0.05 0.40 2.41
N PHE A 67 0.83 -0.68 2.55
CA PHE A 67 0.35 -2.02 2.83
C PHE A 67 1.21 -2.67 3.91
N VAL A 68 0.57 -3.46 4.76
CA VAL A 68 1.23 -4.30 5.76
C VAL A 68 1.11 -5.74 5.31
N ALA A 69 2.24 -6.45 5.20
CA ALA A 69 2.22 -7.90 5.02
C ALA A 69 1.83 -8.55 6.35
N VAL A 70 0.69 -9.25 6.36
CA VAL A 70 0.10 -9.85 7.57
C VAL A 70 0.31 -11.35 7.66
N ASP A 71 0.58 -12.02 6.54
CA ASP A 71 0.87 -13.44 6.47
C ASP A 71 1.80 -13.78 5.30
N PHE A 72 2.30 -15.00 5.25
CA PHE A 72 3.02 -15.54 4.09
C PHE A 72 2.93 -17.08 3.98
N GLU A 73 2.94 -17.55 2.73
CA GLU A 73 2.98 -18.98 2.39
C GLU A 73 4.31 -19.31 1.69
N PRO A 74 5.11 -20.27 2.22
CA PRO A 74 6.28 -20.77 1.53
C PRO A 74 5.91 -21.86 0.53
N GLU A 75 6.49 -21.81 -0.67
CA GLU A 75 6.41 -22.89 -1.66
C GLU A 75 7.81 -23.39 -2.03
N GLY A 76 7.96 -24.69 -2.22
CA GLY A 76 9.26 -25.32 -2.49
C GLY A 76 10.13 -25.46 -1.24
N ALA A 77 11.43 -25.66 -1.43
CA ALA A 77 12.38 -25.87 -0.34
C ALA A 77 13.80 -25.43 -0.72
N GLY A 78 14.59 -25.08 0.31
CA GLY A 78 15.99 -24.69 0.15
C GLY A 78 16.14 -23.41 -0.67
N GLU A 79 17.16 -23.36 -1.53
CA GLU A 79 17.44 -22.19 -2.38
C GLU A 79 16.39 -21.94 -3.46
N ALA A 80 15.56 -22.94 -3.78
CA ALA A 80 14.44 -22.81 -4.72
C ALA A 80 13.12 -22.43 -4.02
N GLN A 81 13.13 -22.18 -2.71
CA GLN A 81 11.95 -21.74 -1.97
C GLN A 81 11.50 -20.36 -2.46
N SER A 82 10.19 -20.18 -2.56
CA SER A 82 9.56 -18.90 -2.81
C SER A 82 8.62 -18.54 -1.66
N LEU A 83 8.39 -17.23 -1.47
CA LEU A 83 7.53 -16.70 -0.41
C LEU A 83 6.43 -15.87 -1.05
N ILE A 84 5.18 -16.21 -0.77
CA ILE A 84 4.01 -15.44 -1.20
C ILE A 84 3.48 -14.73 0.03
N PHE A 85 3.57 -13.40 0.07
CA PHE A 85 3.06 -12.59 1.16
C PHE A 85 1.59 -12.21 0.92
N GLU A 86 0.79 -12.15 1.97
CA GLU A 86 -0.56 -11.58 1.95
C GLU A 86 -0.59 -10.23 2.66
N THR A 87 -1.18 -9.22 2.03
CA THR A 87 -1.32 -7.88 2.61
C THR A 87 -2.58 -7.74 3.48
N ASN A 88 -2.64 -6.70 4.31
CA ASN A 88 -3.82 -6.35 5.12
C ASN A 88 -5.09 -6.02 4.31
N VAL A 89 -4.98 -5.90 2.98
CA VAL A 89 -6.11 -5.73 2.04
C VAL A 89 -6.41 -7.00 1.22
N GLY A 90 -5.69 -8.10 1.50
CA GLY A 90 -5.87 -9.42 0.90
C GLY A 90 -5.21 -9.59 -0.47
N ASP A 91 -4.24 -8.75 -0.83
CA ASP A 91 -3.44 -8.95 -2.04
C ASP A 91 -2.32 -9.96 -1.77
N LYS A 92 -2.08 -10.87 -2.71
CA LYS A 92 -0.97 -11.82 -2.66
C LYS A 92 0.19 -11.37 -3.55
N VAL A 93 1.40 -11.34 -2.98
CA VAL A 93 2.61 -10.87 -3.65
C VAL A 93 3.73 -11.90 -3.51
N LEU A 94 4.17 -12.46 -4.64
CA LEU A 94 5.35 -13.32 -4.70
C LEU A 94 6.61 -12.47 -4.55
N ALA A 95 7.41 -12.74 -3.52
CA ALA A 95 8.72 -12.12 -3.33
C ALA A 95 9.72 -12.64 -4.38
N GLY A 96 10.51 -11.73 -4.95
CA GLY A 96 11.47 -12.04 -6.01
C GLY A 96 12.05 -10.77 -6.64
N PRO A 97 12.77 -10.85 -7.78
CA PRO A 97 13.41 -9.68 -8.39
C PRO A 97 12.44 -8.54 -8.76
N ALA A 98 11.18 -8.86 -9.07
CA ALA A 98 10.14 -7.86 -9.33
C ALA A 98 9.54 -7.25 -8.05
N ASN A 99 9.54 -8.00 -6.95
CA ASN A 99 9.05 -7.60 -5.63
C ASN A 99 10.12 -7.92 -4.57
N PRO A 100 11.23 -7.17 -4.54
CA PRO A 100 12.36 -7.51 -3.68
C PRO A 100 12.04 -7.27 -2.21
N ILE A 101 12.54 -8.16 -1.36
CA ILE A 101 12.53 -7.94 0.09
C ILE A 101 13.70 -7.00 0.42
N ARG A 102 13.41 -5.95 1.20
CA ARG A 102 14.40 -5.03 1.74
C ARG A 102 14.30 -5.00 3.25
N VAL A 103 15.45 -5.03 3.92
CA VAL A 103 15.53 -4.90 5.38
C VAL A 103 15.98 -3.49 5.73
N VAL A 104 15.20 -2.82 6.57
CA VAL A 104 15.48 -1.49 7.12
C VAL A 104 15.30 -1.58 8.63
N ARG A 105 16.15 -0.89 9.38
CA ARG A 105 15.97 -0.76 10.82
C ARG A 105 15.30 0.56 11.12
N ASP A 106 14.40 0.53 12.09
CA ASP A 106 13.85 1.75 12.67
C ASP A 106 14.99 2.54 13.33
N ALA A 107 14.94 3.87 13.27
CA ALA A 107 15.97 4.68 13.89
C ALA A 107 15.85 4.69 15.42
N GLU A 108 14.67 4.37 15.95
CA GLU A 108 14.36 4.43 17.38
C GLU A 108 14.42 3.06 18.07
N THR A 109 14.49 1.94 17.33
CA THR A 109 14.60 0.56 17.86
C THR A 109 15.53 -0.34 17.05
#